data_AF-A0A2E7Z312-F1
#
_entry.id   AF-A0A2E7Z312-F1
#
_cell.length_a   1.000
_cell.length_b   1.000
_cell.length_c   1.000
_cell.angle_alpha   90.00
_cell.angle_beta   90.00
_cell.angle_gamma   90.00
#
_symmetry.space_group_name_H-M   'P 1'
#
loop_
_entity.id
_entity.type
_entity.pdbx_description
1 polymer ?
#
loop_
_entity_poly.entity_id
_entity_poly.type
_entity_poly.pdbx_seq_one_letter_code
_entity_poly.pdbx_strand_id
1 'polypeptide(L)'
;MNHSEHHSPSHPLINSTDQRFSPLPETYIDNWIGYSVSLATLISTGIVIGLLTGSVVVLTLAVTVVGIAFTFIHVRISQQKNTAMAEQYRLEERLAAEASASRVLDGIKILRSADSLSANARLASAARMVTEYQAAVVFNLRDAQGVLAPSNWSYDGQLSLVRNEYEIIDGNTPGSLAARQGSAIVVSGTDHLSADLPTWAEQAGFRQGIVAPIARGLDTVGVVYALSKSAELPTLKQIEQLELIVSFSSLSAPAVGRESSDTRSQSFNMVDVPAESSLTTVTIRMAGFVLNPDSERIEMDSSMISLSPTEFLLMHALASSPEQPVSPVELMQRCWSKDSQPAENAVDVAIFRLRKKLNKTESGKSLIKTVRGNGYMFVPPAIISSAPVVAD
;
A
#
# COMPACT_ATOMS: atom_id res chain seq x y z
N MET A 1 55.31 17.48 -34.89
CA MET A 1 55.46 16.09 -35.38
C MET A 1 54.69 15.16 -34.45
N ASN A 2 53.88 14.29 -35.07
CA ASN A 2 53.20 13.10 -34.55
C ASN A 2 52.01 13.24 -33.59
N HIS A 3 50.84 13.38 -34.22
CA HIS A 3 49.71 12.44 -34.19
C HIS A 3 49.91 11.13 -33.41
N SER A 4 48.88 10.78 -32.62
CA SER A 4 48.15 9.52 -32.74
C SER A 4 46.76 9.67 -32.11
N GLU A 5 45.75 9.70 -32.98
CA GLU A 5 44.33 9.62 -32.65
C GLU A 5 43.98 8.21 -32.16
N HIS A 6 43.15 8.11 -31.12
CA HIS A 6 42.40 6.89 -30.84
C HIS A 6 40.91 7.20 -30.81
N HIS A 7 40.25 6.74 -31.88
CA HIS A 7 38.81 6.69 -32.05
C HIS A 7 38.17 5.75 -31.01
N SER A 8 37.07 6.20 -30.40
CA SER A 8 35.98 5.34 -29.92
C SER A 8 34.66 6.13 -29.88
N PRO A 9 33.53 5.44 -30.02
CA PRO A 9 32.43 5.88 -30.87
C PRO A 9 31.43 6.79 -30.15
N SER A 10 30.93 7.77 -30.89
CA SER A 10 29.83 8.64 -30.51
C SER A 10 28.54 7.85 -30.29
N HIS A 11 28.15 7.69 -29.02
CA HIS A 11 26.77 7.34 -28.66
C HIS A 11 25.82 8.47 -29.10
N PRO A 12 24.69 8.16 -29.74
CA PRO A 12 23.72 9.18 -30.09
C PRO A 12 23.03 9.67 -28.81
N LEU A 13 23.15 10.98 -28.58
CA LEU A 13 22.31 11.71 -27.62
C LEU A 13 20.84 11.52 -28.01
N ILE A 14 20.11 10.76 -27.19
CA ILE A 14 18.65 10.68 -27.29
C ILE A 14 18.12 12.04 -26.82
N ASN A 15 17.77 12.87 -27.79
CA ASN A 15 17.17 14.18 -27.59
C ASN A 15 15.70 13.96 -27.16
N SER A 16 15.43 13.95 -25.86
CA SER A 16 14.10 13.73 -25.28
C SER A 16 13.30 15.03 -25.10
N THR A 17 13.21 15.83 -26.16
CA THR A 17 12.36 17.04 -26.23
C THR A 17 11.84 17.19 -27.65
N ASP A 18 10.68 16.59 -27.93
CA ASP A 18 9.57 17.11 -28.76
C ASP A 18 8.61 15.97 -29.10
N GLN A 19 7.94 15.37 -28.11
CA GLN A 19 6.60 14.81 -28.41
C GLN A 19 5.63 15.98 -28.40
N ARG A 20 5.63 16.72 -29.52
CA ARG A 20 4.57 17.66 -29.83
C ARG A 20 3.26 16.89 -29.77
N PHE A 21 2.32 17.44 -29.02
CA PHE A 21 0.89 17.21 -29.22
C PHE A 21 0.63 17.21 -30.72
N SER A 22 0.25 16.06 -31.28
CA SER A 22 -0.37 16.03 -32.60
C SER A 22 -1.64 16.87 -32.46
N PRO A 23 -1.77 18.03 -33.13
CA PRO A 23 -3.06 18.69 -33.19
C PRO A 23 -4.04 17.68 -33.78
N LEU A 24 -5.23 17.60 -33.20
CA LEU A 24 -6.34 16.85 -33.80
C LEU A 24 -6.35 17.18 -35.30
N PRO A 25 -6.47 16.17 -36.19
CA PRO A 25 -6.32 16.39 -37.63
C PRO A 25 -7.16 17.60 -38.06
N GLU A 26 -6.52 18.64 -38.61
CA GLU A 26 -7.15 19.93 -39.00
C GLU A 26 -8.43 19.73 -39.83
N THR A 27 -8.52 18.61 -40.54
CA THR A 27 -9.67 18.19 -41.34
C THR A 27 -10.96 17.98 -40.52
N TYR A 28 -10.90 17.86 -39.19
CA TYR A 28 -12.09 17.69 -38.35
C TYR A 28 -12.75 19.02 -37.95
N ILE A 29 -11.96 20.09 -37.78
CA ILE A 29 -12.46 21.43 -37.41
C ILE A 29 -13.09 22.12 -38.62
N ASP A 30 -12.50 21.96 -39.80
CA ASP A 30 -13.00 22.57 -41.05
C ASP A 30 -14.39 22.06 -41.47
N ASN A 31 -14.63 20.75 -41.30
CA ASN A 31 -15.93 20.17 -41.63
C ASN A 31 -17.04 20.70 -40.70
N TRP A 32 -16.73 20.89 -39.40
CA TRP A 32 -17.70 21.36 -38.42
C TRP A 32 -18.10 22.82 -38.65
N ILE A 33 -17.13 23.67 -39.01
CA ILE A 33 -17.37 25.05 -39.43
C ILE A 33 -18.25 25.07 -40.68
N GLY A 34 -17.93 24.26 -41.69
CA GLY A 34 -18.71 24.14 -42.93
C GLY A 34 -20.17 23.75 -42.70
N TYR A 35 -20.44 22.77 -41.84
CA TYR A 35 -21.81 22.35 -41.51
C TYR A 35 -22.57 23.44 -40.74
N SER A 36 -21.91 24.14 -39.80
CA SER A 36 -22.55 25.19 -39.01
C SER A 36 -22.95 26.42 -39.86
N VAL A 37 -22.10 26.82 -40.80
CA VAL A 37 -22.36 27.92 -41.74
C VAL A 37 -23.48 27.57 -42.71
N SER A 38 -23.46 26.34 -43.25
CA SER A 38 -24.52 25.84 -44.14
C SER A 38 -25.86 25.75 -43.44
N LEU A 39 -25.88 25.35 -42.17
CA LEU A 39 -27.11 25.27 -41.38
C LEU A 39 -27.65 26.65 -41.01
N ALA A 40 -26.77 27.59 -40.61
CA ALA A 40 -27.15 28.96 -40.27
C ALA A 40 -27.74 29.72 -41.47
N THR A 41 -27.17 29.53 -42.65
CA THR A 41 -27.69 30.09 -43.90
C THR A 41 -29.06 29.51 -44.28
N LEU A 42 -29.27 28.21 -44.09
CA LEU A 42 -30.55 27.54 -44.36
C LEU A 42 -31.67 28.01 -43.39
N ILE A 43 -31.34 28.19 -42.11
CA ILE A 43 -32.24 28.73 -41.09
C ILE A 43 -32.61 30.18 -41.38
N SER A 44 -31.61 31.03 -41.68
CA SER A 44 -31.83 32.45 -42.01
C SER A 44 -32.75 32.61 -43.22
N THR A 45 -32.50 31.80 -44.25
CA THR A 45 -33.34 31.79 -45.47
C THR A 45 -34.78 31.32 -45.16
N GLY A 46 -34.95 30.29 -44.32
CA GLY A 46 -36.27 29.81 -43.91
C GLY A 46 -37.08 30.84 -43.10
N ILE A 47 -36.42 31.57 -42.19
CA ILE A 47 -37.07 32.65 -41.41
C ILE A 47 -37.53 33.78 -42.34
N VAL A 48 -36.69 34.20 -43.28
CA VAL A 48 -37.01 35.26 -44.26
C VAL A 48 -38.19 34.84 -45.15
N ILE A 49 -38.20 33.61 -45.67
CA ILE A 49 -39.31 33.06 -46.47
C ILE A 49 -40.60 32.98 -45.65
N GLY A 50 -40.52 32.52 -44.39
CA GLY A 50 -41.67 32.43 -43.50
C GLY A 50 -42.29 33.80 -43.19
N LEU A 51 -41.46 34.82 -42.98
CA LEU A 51 -41.89 36.21 -42.76
C LEU A 51 -42.53 36.82 -44.02
N LEU A 52 -41.96 36.56 -45.21
CA LEU A 52 -42.49 37.04 -46.49
C LEU A 52 -43.82 36.39 -46.87
N THR A 53 -44.01 35.11 -46.55
CA THR A 53 -45.22 34.34 -46.90
C THR A 53 -46.30 34.36 -45.81
N GLY A 54 -45.99 34.83 -44.60
CA GLY A 54 -46.88 34.78 -43.44
C GLY A 54 -47.16 33.37 -42.92
N SER A 55 -46.35 32.37 -43.31
CA SER A 55 -46.59 30.97 -42.97
C SER A 55 -45.96 30.59 -41.63
N VAL A 56 -46.82 30.42 -40.62
CA VAL A 56 -46.42 30.00 -39.27
C VAL A 56 -45.70 28.64 -39.29
N VAL A 57 -46.06 27.75 -40.20
CA VAL A 57 -45.47 26.40 -40.33
C VAL A 57 -43.99 26.46 -40.73
N VAL A 58 -43.60 27.40 -41.59
CA VAL A 58 -42.20 27.55 -42.02
C VAL A 58 -41.34 28.08 -40.87
N LEU A 59 -41.90 28.99 -40.06
CA LEU A 59 -41.23 29.57 -38.90
C LEU A 59 -41.03 28.55 -37.77
N THR A 60 -42.02 27.71 -37.48
CA THR A 60 -41.90 26.66 -36.46
C THR A 60 -40.89 25.58 -36.85
N LEU A 61 -40.83 25.20 -38.13
CA LEU A 61 -39.83 24.27 -38.64
C LEU A 61 -38.42 24.84 -38.47
N ALA A 62 -38.20 26.11 -38.82
CA ALA A 62 -36.90 26.78 -38.68
C ALA A 62 -36.43 26.80 -37.21
N VAL A 63 -37.32 27.14 -36.27
CA VAL A 63 -37.00 27.15 -34.83
C VAL A 63 -36.69 25.74 -34.31
N THR A 64 -37.42 24.72 -34.77
CA THR A 64 -37.18 23.33 -34.36
C THR A 64 -35.81 22.83 -34.83
N VAL A 65 -35.42 23.16 -36.07
CA VAL A 65 -34.09 22.83 -36.61
C VAL A 65 -32.98 23.52 -35.80
N VAL A 66 -33.14 24.78 -35.41
CA VAL A 66 -32.21 25.49 -34.53
C VAL A 66 -32.07 24.78 -33.18
N GLY A 67 -33.20 24.41 -32.57
CA GLY A 67 -33.21 23.73 -31.27
C GLY A 67 -32.51 22.37 -31.29
N ILE A 68 -32.74 21.58 -32.34
CA ILE A 68 -32.05 20.29 -32.54
C ILE A 68 -30.54 20.50 -32.71
N ALA A 69 -30.14 21.49 -33.52
CA ALA A 69 -28.74 21.81 -33.74
C ALA A 69 -28.03 22.25 -32.46
N PHE A 70 -28.66 23.12 -31.68
CA PHE A 70 -28.15 23.58 -30.39
C PHE A 70 -27.99 22.41 -29.40
N THR A 71 -28.99 21.53 -29.34
CA THR A 71 -28.95 20.33 -28.50
C THR A 71 -27.82 19.40 -28.92
N PHE A 72 -27.63 19.18 -30.22
CA PHE A 72 -26.55 18.35 -30.75
C PHE A 72 -25.17 18.92 -30.41
N ILE A 73 -24.98 20.24 -30.57
CA ILE A 73 -23.74 20.94 -30.19
C ILE A 73 -23.49 20.80 -28.68
N HIS A 74 -24.51 21.04 -27.85
CA HIS A 74 -24.39 20.93 -26.40
C HIS A 74 -24.02 19.50 -25.97
N VAL A 75 -24.65 18.48 -26.56
CA VAL A 75 -24.34 17.07 -26.30
C VAL A 75 -22.91 16.74 -26.73
N ARG A 76 -22.46 17.21 -27.90
CA ARG A 76 -21.09 16.97 -28.38
C ARG A 76 -20.04 17.61 -27.48
N ILE A 77 -20.24 18.87 -27.08
CA ILE A 77 -19.34 19.58 -26.16
C ILE A 77 -19.33 18.88 -24.80
N SER A 78 -20.49 18.47 -24.30
CA SER A 78 -20.61 17.72 -23.04
C SER A 78 -19.89 16.37 -23.09
N GLN A 79 -20.05 15.62 -24.19
CA GLN A 79 -19.33 14.36 -24.41
C GLN A 79 -17.82 14.57 -24.45
N GLN A 80 -17.34 15.58 -25.19
CA GLN A 80 -15.91 15.88 -25.30
C GLN A 80 -15.30 16.29 -23.94
N LYS A 81 -16.04 17.07 -23.13
CA LYS A 81 -15.61 17.41 -21.76
C LYS A 81 -15.53 16.16 -20.88
N ASN A 82 -16.51 15.28 -20.96
CA ASN A 82 -16.52 14.04 -20.17
C ASN A 82 -15.38 13.10 -20.56
N THR A 83 -15.06 12.96 -21.85
CA THR A 83 -13.93 12.15 -22.30
C THR A 83 -12.60 12.76 -21.86
N ALA A 84 -12.44 14.08 -21.99
CA ALA A 84 -11.23 14.77 -21.55
C ALA A 84 -11.03 14.66 -20.03
N MET A 85 -12.09 14.83 -19.23
CA MET A 85 -12.03 14.61 -17.79
C MET A 85 -11.66 13.16 -17.43
N ALA A 86 -12.22 12.18 -18.14
CA ALA A 86 -11.89 10.77 -17.90
C ALA A 86 -10.43 10.44 -18.28
N GLU A 87 -9.91 11.03 -19.35
CA GLU A 87 -8.50 10.90 -19.74
C GLU A 87 -7.56 11.56 -18.73
N GLN A 88 -7.89 12.77 -18.26
CA GLN A 88 -7.14 13.46 -17.21
C GLN A 88 -7.07 12.63 -15.93
N TYR A 89 -8.21 12.11 -15.47
CA TYR A 89 -8.25 11.25 -14.29
C TYR A 89 -7.37 10.00 -14.44
N ARG A 90 -7.42 9.34 -15.61
CA ARG A 90 -6.56 8.18 -15.91
C ARG A 90 -5.07 8.52 -15.94
N LEU A 91 -4.72 9.69 -16.47
CA LEU A 91 -3.34 10.17 -16.51
C LEU A 91 -2.84 10.50 -15.10
N GLU A 92 -3.64 11.20 -14.29
CA GLU A 92 -3.35 11.48 -12.89
C GLU A 92 -3.14 10.19 -12.09
N GLU A 93 -4.00 9.19 -12.27
CA GLU A 93 -3.88 7.88 -11.61
C GLU A 93 -2.57 7.17 -12.00
N ARG A 94 -2.22 7.19 -13.30
CA ARG A 94 -0.94 6.63 -13.78
C ARG A 94 0.26 7.36 -13.22
N LEU A 95 0.25 8.70 -13.25
CA LEU A 95 1.32 9.52 -12.69
C LEU A 95 1.47 9.29 -11.18
N ALA A 96 0.36 9.19 -10.44
CA ALA A 96 0.37 8.88 -9.01
C ALA A 96 0.88 7.45 -8.72
N ALA A 97 0.61 6.48 -9.59
CA ALA A 97 1.15 5.13 -9.49
C ALA A 97 2.67 5.11 -9.75
N GLU A 98 3.13 5.77 -10.81
CA GLU A 98 4.55 5.86 -11.17
C GLU A 98 5.37 6.63 -10.11
N ALA A 99 4.87 7.77 -9.65
CA ALA A 99 5.49 8.55 -8.58
C ALA A 99 5.61 7.75 -7.27
N SER A 100 4.58 6.98 -6.93
CA SER A 100 4.61 6.07 -5.78
C SER A 100 5.67 4.98 -5.93
N ALA A 101 5.78 4.36 -7.10
CA ALA A 101 6.79 3.34 -7.35
C ALA A 101 8.21 3.92 -7.25
N SER A 102 8.42 5.13 -7.81
CA SER A 102 9.69 5.85 -7.68
C SER A 102 10.04 6.10 -6.21
N ARG A 103 9.09 6.59 -5.40
CA ARG A 103 9.30 6.83 -3.97
C ARG A 103 9.70 5.57 -3.20
N VAL A 104 9.06 4.43 -3.49
CA VAL A 104 9.43 3.15 -2.88
C VAL A 104 10.86 2.76 -3.24
N LEU A 105 11.26 2.92 -4.50
CA LEU A 105 12.64 2.67 -4.94
C LEU A 105 13.64 3.61 -4.25
N ASP A 106 13.30 4.88 -4.11
CA ASP A 106 14.15 5.85 -3.42
C ASP A 106 14.25 5.55 -1.92
N GLY A 107 13.15 5.11 -1.28
CA GLY A 107 13.18 4.57 0.08
C GLY A 107 14.12 3.38 0.22
N ILE A 108 14.10 2.44 -0.72
CA ILE A 108 15.02 1.28 -0.74
C ILE A 108 16.47 1.73 -0.90
N LYS A 109 16.74 2.73 -1.75
CA LYS A 109 18.09 3.32 -1.88
C LYS A 109 18.55 3.94 -0.57
N ILE A 110 17.67 4.68 0.14
CA ILE A 110 17.95 5.22 1.46
C ILE A 110 18.32 4.10 2.43
N LEU A 111 17.58 2.99 2.47
CA LEU A 111 17.89 1.89 3.39
C LEU A 111 19.27 1.25 3.14
N ARG A 112 19.69 1.21 1.87
CA ARG A 112 20.94 0.59 1.42
C ARG A 112 22.13 1.55 1.35
N SER A 113 21.94 2.84 1.57
CA SER A 113 23.02 3.83 1.50
C SER A 113 24.14 3.47 2.48
N ALA A 114 25.40 3.56 2.02
CA ALA A 114 26.59 3.30 2.84
C ALA A 114 26.97 4.47 3.77
N ASP A 115 26.05 5.41 4.00
CA ASP A 115 26.25 6.60 4.81
C ASP A 115 26.42 6.25 6.30
N SER A 116 26.97 7.20 7.07
CA SER A 116 27.21 7.05 8.52
C SER A 116 25.95 7.01 9.39
N LEU A 117 24.76 7.15 8.80
CA LEU A 117 23.48 7.07 9.50
C LEU A 117 23.25 5.66 10.08
N SER A 118 22.59 5.57 11.24
CA SER A 118 22.15 4.28 11.78
C SER A 118 21.07 3.63 10.89
N ALA A 119 20.91 2.31 10.98
CA ALA A 119 19.86 1.59 10.25
C ALA A 119 18.46 2.17 10.56
N ASN A 120 18.20 2.51 11.83
CA ASN A 120 16.93 3.11 12.26
C ASN A 120 16.75 4.54 11.74
N ALA A 121 17.82 5.34 11.62
CA ALA A 121 17.75 6.66 11.01
C ALA A 121 17.43 6.57 9.50
N ARG A 122 18.01 5.59 8.80
CA ARG A 122 17.67 5.30 7.40
C ARG A 122 16.22 4.83 7.27
N LEU A 123 15.75 3.95 8.16
CA LEU A 123 14.36 3.51 8.21
C LEU A 123 13.39 4.67 8.43
N ALA A 124 13.66 5.56 9.37
CA ALA A 124 12.83 6.75 9.58
C ALA A 124 12.75 7.62 8.30
N SER A 125 13.89 7.89 7.67
CA SER A 125 13.94 8.68 6.44
C SER A 125 13.24 8.00 5.26
N ALA A 126 13.38 6.68 5.12
CA ALA A 126 12.71 5.90 4.09
C ALA A 126 11.19 5.83 4.32
N ALA A 127 10.74 5.61 5.56
CA ALA A 127 9.33 5.65 5.94
C ALA A 127 8.69 7.00 5.59
N ARG A 128 9.38 8.10 5.89
CA ARG A 128 8.95 9.46 5.51
C ARG A 128 8.84 9.63 4.00
N MET A 129 9.85 9.16 3.25
CA MET A 129 9.87 9.22 1.79
C MET A 129 8.70 8.46 1.15
N VAL A 130 8.43 7.23 1.58
CA VAL A 130 7.42 6.40 0.94
C VAL A 130 5.98 6.81 1.29
N THR A 131 5.76 7.35 2.49
CA THR A 131 4.42 7.78 2.95
C THR A 131 4.08 9.22 2.57
N GLU A 132 5.09 10.05 2.25
CA GLU A 132 4.98 11.52 2.13
C GLU A 132 4.53 12.22 3.42
N TYR A 133 4.68 11.54 4.55
CA TYR A 133 4.32 12.11 5.85
C TYR A 133 5.42 13.05 6.34
N GLN A 134 5.07 13.98 7.23
CA GLN A 134 6.03 15.00 7.64
C GLN A 134 7.07 14.43 8.61
N ALA A 135 6.71 13.44 9.43
CA ALA A 135 7.63 12.81 10.36
C ALA A 135 7.55 11.28 10.32
N ALA A 136 8.68 10.65 10.64
CA ALA A 136 8.73 9.25 11.01
C ALA A 136 9.58 9.05 12.28
N VAL A 137 9.11 8.26 13.23
CA VAL A 137 9.80 7.97 14.51
C VAL A 137 9.87 6.47 14.71
N VAL A 138 11.07 5.97 14.96
CA VAL A 138 11.36 4.55 15.22
C VAL A 138 11.47 4.35 16.72
N PHE A 139 10.68 3.44 17.25
CA PHE A 139 10.77 2.94 18.62
C PHE A 139 11.33 1.52 18.57
N ASN A 140 12.34 1.23 19.39
CA ASN A 140 12.84 -0.14 19.55
C ASN A 140 12.29 -0.73 20.84
N LEU A 141 12.00 -2.02 20.82
CA LEU A 141 11.73 -2.79 22.02
C LEU A 141 13.04 -2.96 22.79
N ARG A 142 12.99 -2.66 24.09
CA ARG A 142 14.06 -2.93 25.04
C ARG A 142 13.64 -4.13 25.89
N ASP A 143 14.03 -5.33 25.44
CA ASP A 143 13.53 -6.62 25.97
C ASP A 143 13.69 -6.76 27.50
N ALA A 144 14.79 -6.24 28.06
CA ALA A 144 15.04 -6.29 29.49
C ALA A 144 14.05 -5.45 30.33
N GLN A 145 13.29 -4.56 29.69
CA GLN A 145 12.35 -3.66 30.34
C GLN A 145 10.92 -3.79 29.80
N GLY A 146 10.69 -4.55 28.72
CA GLY A 146 9.36 -4.72 28.12
C GLY A 146 8.75 -3.39 27.62
N VAL A 147 9.59 -2.43 27.21
CA VAL A 147 9.13 -1.11 26.75
C VAL A 147 9.65 -0.81 25.35
N LEU A 148 8.77 -0.22 24.54
CA LEU A 148 9.12 0.45 23.31
C LEU A 148 9.63 1.85 23.65
N ALA A 149 10.83 2.18 23.19
CA ALA A 149 11.43 3.48 23.44
C ALA A 149 12.01 4.06 22.13
N PRO A 150 11.92 5.38 21.93
CA PRO A 150 12.38 6.01 20.69
C PRO A 150 13.88 5.84 20.54
N SER A 151 14.29 5.49 19.31
CA SER A 151 15.69 5.27 18.95
C SER A 151 16.16 6.32 17.94
N ASN A 152 15.39 6.57 16.88
CA ASN A 152 15.70 7.56 15.85
C ASN A 152 14.42 8.14 15.23
N TRP A 153 14.53 9.28 14.55
CA TRP A 153 13.44 9.88 13.79
C TRP A 153 13.96 10.69 12.61
N SER A 154 13.06 10.97 11.68
CA SER A 154 13.24 11.87 10.54
C SER A 154 12.10 12.88 10.58
N TYR A 155 12.42 14.13 10.90
CA TYR A 155 11.47 15.25 10.93
C TYR A 155 12.22 16.56 10.74
N ASP A 156 11.67 17.47 9.94
CA ASP A 156 12.31 18.78 9.68
C ASP A 156 12.07 19.79 10.83
N GLY A 157 11.09 19.52 11.70
CA GLY A 157 10.82 20.31 12.91
C GLY A 157 11.45 19.72 14.17
N GLN A 158 11.02 20.18 15.34
CA GLN A 158 11.50 19.68 16.64
C GLN A 158 10.56 18.64 17.25
N LEU A 159 11.13 17.55 17.77
CA LEU A 159 10.46 16.52 18.57
C LEU A 159 11.06 16.50 19.98
N SER A 160 10.95 17.61 20.72
CA SER A 160 11.67 17.80 21.99
C SER A 160 11.23 16.83 23.09
N LEU A 161 10.00 16.34 23.04
CA LEU A 161 9.40 15.50 24.08
C LEU A 161 9.63 14.01 23.83
N VAL A 162 9.77 13.59 22.57
CA VAL A 162 9.75 12.17 22.21
C VAL A 162 10.85 11.37 22.91
N ARG A 163 12.03 11.95 23.16
CA ARG A 163 13.17 11.24 23.79
C ARG A 163 12.86 10.65 25.17
N ASN A 164 11.89 11.22 25.88
CA ASN A 164 11.52 10.80 27.24
C ASN A 164 10.29 9.88 27.25
N GLU A 165 9.71 9.61 26.07
CA GLU A 165 8.53 8.76 25.93
C GLU A 165 8.91 7.29 25.94
N TYR A 166 8.02 6.46 26.48
CA TYR A 166 8.11 5.02 26.43
C TYR A 166 6.72 4.42 26.47
N GLU A 167 6.55 3.28 25.81
CA GLU A 167 5.30 2.55 25.76
C GLU A 167 5.52 1.13 26.30
N ILE A 168 4.71 0.72 27.28
CA ILE A 168 4.77 -0.63 27.83
C ILE A 168 4.22 -1.59 26.78
N ILE A 169 4.96 -2.64 26.43
CA ILE A 169 4.60 -3.54 25.32
C ILE A 169 3.22 -4.18 25.50
N ASP A 170 2.83 -4.52 26.74
CA ASP A 170 1.50 -5.08 27.08
C ASP A 170 0.43 -4.00 27.33
N GLY A 171 0.77 -2.73 27.14
CA GLY A 171 -0.13 -1.61 27.29
C GLY A 171 -1.13 -1.45 26.14
N ASN A 172 -2.02 -0.47 26.29
CA ASN A 172 -3.03 -0.10 25.28
C ASN A 172 -2.61 1.12 24.44
N THR A 173 -1.31 1.40 24.35
CA THR A 173 -0.80 2.49 23.52
C THR A 173 -0.69 2.03 22.06
N PRO A 174 -0.68 2.95 21.09
CA PRO A 174 -0.69 2.57 19.68
C PRO A 174 0.50 1.72 19.24
N GLY A 175 1.70 2.00 19.75
CA GLY A 175 2.90 1.23 19.45
C GLY A 175 2.80 -0.18 19.99
N SER A 176 2.32 -0.33 21.21
CA SER A 176 2.06 -1.62 21.85
C SER A 176 1.00 -2.42 21.11
N LEU A 177 -0.09 -1.77 20.68
CA LEU A 177 -1.13 -2.40 19.85
C LEU A 177 -0.57 -2.87 18.50
N ALA A 178 0.15 -2.01 17.78
CA ALA A 178 0.76 -2.36 16.51
C ALA A 178 1.76 -3.53 16.65
N ALA A 179 2.58 -3.49 17.70
CA ALA A 179 3.59 -4.50 17.97
C ALA A 179 2.99 -5.86 18.30
N ARG A 180 1.94 -5.88 19.13
CA ARG A 180 1.24 -7.09 19.55
C ARG A 180 0.34 -7.66 18.47
N GLN A 181 -0.31 -6.80 17.69
CA GLN A 181 -1.11 -7.25 16.55
C GLN A 181 -0.21 -7.76 15.43
N GLY A 182 1.00 -7.21 15.26
CA GLY A 182 1.90 -7.59 14.18
C GLY A 182 1.44 -7.07 12.82
N SER A 183 0.62 -6.02 12.79
CA SER A 183 0.22 -5.35 11.55
C SER A 183 0.13 -3.84 11.74
N ALA A 184 0.17 -3.09 10.64
CA ALA A 184 0.05 -1.64 10.73
C ALA A 184 -1.36 -1.21 11.18
N ILE A 185 -1.40 -0.25 12.10
CA ILE A 185 -2.64 0.38 12.58
C ILE A 185 -2.66 1.86 12.21
N VAL A 186 -3.87 2.43 12.15
CA VAL A 186 -4.09 3.86 11.94
C VAL A 186 -4.32 4.54 13.28
N VAL A 187 -3.66 5.68 13.48
CA VAL A 187 -3.86 6.55 14.64
C VAL A 187 -4.42 7.89 14.21
N SER A 188 -5.35 8.45 15.00
CA SER A 188 -5.99 9.73 14.71
C SER A 188 -6.36 10.47 15.99
N GLY A 189 -6.19 11.78 16.02
CA GLY A 189 -6.64 12.64 17.11
C GLY A 189 -8.10 13.11 16.97
N THR A 190 -8.75 12.82 15.84
CA THR A 190 -10.12 13.30 15.55
C THR A 190 -11.11 12.21 15.16
N ASP A 191 -10.64 11.02 14.79
CA ASP A 191 -11.49 9.89 14.38
C ASP A 191 -11.57 8.84 15.48
N HIS A 192 -12.77 8.64 16.04
CA HIS A 192 -13.01 7.72 17.14
C HIS A 192 -12.98 6.23 16.75
N LEU A 193 -12.96 5.92 15.44
CA LEU A 193 -12.84 4.55 14.94
C LEU A 193 -11.38 4.08 14.83
N SER A 194 -10.44 5.03 14.84
CA SER A 194 -9.00 4.79 14.81
C SER A 194 -8.43 4.73 16.23
N ALA A 195 -7.21 4.20 16.38
CA ALA A 195 -6.52 4.27 17.66
C ALA A 195 -6.16 5.73 18.00
N ASP A 196 -6.14 6.07 19.29
CA ASP A 196 -5.82 7.43 19.73
C ASP A 196 -4.38 7.82 19.35
N LEU A 197 -4.17 9.09 19.00
CA LEU A 197 -2.84 9.60 18.71
C LEU A 197 -2.06 9.79 20.03
N PRO A 198 -0.76 9.39 20.11
CA PRO A 198 0.02 9.62 21.32
C PRO A 198 0.13 11.11 21.66
N THR A 199 0.06 11.47 22.95
CA THR A 199 0.05 12.86 23.41
C THR A 199 1.27 13.66 22.92
N TRP A 200 2.46 13.04 22.88
CA TRP A 200 3.66 13.69 22.36
C TRP A 200 3.53 14.06 20.86
N ALA A 201 2.82 13.25 20.09
CA ALA A 201 2.59 13.48 18.66
C ALA A 201 1.52 14.58 18.45
N GLU A 202 0.46 14.57 19.24
CA GLU A 202 -0.55 15.64 19.26
C GLU A 202 0.07 17.00 19.62
N GLN A 203 0.92 17.04 20.64
CA GLN A 203 1.62 18.25 21.08
C GLN A 203 2.61 18.77 20.04
N ALA A 204 3.20 17.89 19.22
CA ALA A 204 4.01 18.25 18.06
C ALA A 204 3.16 18.75 16.85
N GLY A 205 1.83 18.72 16.98
CA GLY A 205 0.87 19.21 16.00
C GLY A 205 0.53 18.20 14.90
N PHE A 206 0.81 16.91 15.11
CA PHE A 206 0.30 15.86 14.24
C PHE A 206 -1.17 15.60 14.54
N ARG A 207 -1.91 15.15 13.51
CA ARG A 207 -3.35 14.91 13.59
C ARG A 207 -3.70 13.45 13.35
N GLN A 208 -2.88 12.74 12.59
CA GLN A 208 -3.09 11.33 12.27
C GLN A 208 -1.75 10.66 11.89
N GLY A 209 -1.75 9.35 11.75
CA GLY A 209 -0.57 8.60 11.33
C GLY A 209 -0.81 7.10 11.16
N ILE A 210 0.26 6.41 10.81
CA ILE A 210 0.32 4.95 10.70
C ILE A 210 1.39 4.46 11.65
N VAL A 211 1.08 3.41 12.42
CA VAL A 211 2.05 2.74 13.29
C VAL A 211 2.27 1.33 12.76
N ALA A 212 3.48 1.05 12.28
CA ALA A 212 3.83 -0.23 11.67
C ALA A 212 4.87 -0.99 12.52
N PRO A 213 4.66 -2.28 12.84
CA PRO A 213 5.63 -3.06 13.61
C PRO A 213 6.86 -3.41 12.79
N ILE A 214 8.01 -3.41 13.48
CA ILE A 214 9.30 -3.85 12.94
C ILE A 214 9.49 -5.29 13.41
N ALA A 215 9.21 -6.25 12.53
CA ALA A 215 9.41 -7.66 12.80
C ALA A 215 10.85 -8.10 12.47
N ARG A 216 11.39 -9.06 13.22
CA ARG A 216 12.58 -9.85 12.89
C ARG A 216 12.27 -11.32 13.14
N GLY A 217 12.03 -12.07 12.08
CA GLY A 217 11.39 -13.39 12.24
C GLY A 217 10.00 -13.18 12.87
N LEU A 218 9.69 -13.94 13.91
CA LEU A 218 8.40 -13.89 14.62
C LEU A 218 8.35 -12.82 15.73
N ASP A 219 9.49 -12.19 16.05
CA ASP A 219 9.58 -11.23 17.15
C ASP A 219 9.39 -9.80 16.63
N THR A 220 8.48 -9.05 17.25
CA THR A 220 8.43 -7.60 17.05
C THR A 220 9.52 -6.93 17.87
N VAL A 221 10.51 -6.34 17.20
CA VAL A 221 11.65 -5.68 17.82
C VAL A 221 11.49 -4.16 17.94
N GLY A 222 10.35 -3.62 17.49
CA GLY A 222 10.07 -2.20 17.51
C GLY A 222 8.84 -1.81 16.70
N VAL A 223 8.59 -0.51 16.58
CA VAL A 223 7.55 0.07 15.74
C VAL A 223 8.05 1.33 15.04
N VAL A 224 7.45 1.66 13.90
CA VAL A 224 7.63 2.93 13.19
C VAL A 224 6.32 3.69 13.20
N TYR A 225 6.34 4.89 13.76
CA TYR A 225 5.30 5.89 13.61
C TYR A 225 5.59 6.73 12.37
N ALA A 226 4.71 6.73 11.37
CA ALA A 226 4.68 7.74 10.32
C ALA A 226 3.55 8.72 10.63
N LEU A 227 3.84 10.01 10.74
CA LEU A 227 2.91 11.01 11.27
C LEU A 227 2.63 12.16 10.31
N SER A 228 1.35 12.51 10.19
CA SER A 228 0.85 13.56 9.33
C SER A 228 0.19 14.70 10.11
N LYS A 229 0.39 15.93 9.66
CA LYS A 229 -0.36 17.12 10.14
C LYS A 229 -1.70 17.30 9.42
N SER A 230 -1.96 16.56 8.34
CA SER A 230 -3.25 16.56 7.64
C SER A 230 -4.32 15.89 8.50
N ALA A 231 -5.57 16.36 8.38
CA ALA A 231 -6.73 15.72 9.02
C ALA A 231 -7.30 14.56 8.19
N GLU A 232 -6.86 14.39 6.94
CA GLU A 232 -7.28 13.26 6.09
C GLU A 232 -6.63 11.96 6.58
N LEU A 233 -7.42 10.89 6.73
CA LEU A 233 -6.94 9.58 7.17
C LEU A 233 -5.98 8.93 6.16
N PRO A 234 -5.13 7.99 6.60
CA PRO A 234 -4.22 7.27 5.70
C PRO A 234 -4.96 6.52 4.59
N THR A 235 -4.42 6.60 3.39
CA THR A 235 -4.87 5.74 2.28
C THR A 235 -4.30 4.32 2.45
N LEU A 236 -4.99 3.31 1.89
CA LEU A 236 -4.48 1.94 1.88
C LEU A 236 -3.08 1.83 1.25
N LYS A 237 -2.82 2.63 0.22
CA LYS A 237 -1.54 2.66 -0.49
C LYS A 237 -0.40 3.14 0.42
N GLN A 238 -0.63 4.16 1.24
CA GLN A 238 0.37 4.66 2.20
C GLN A 238 0.68 3.62 3.28
N ILE A 239 -0.33 2.88 3.75
CA ILE A 239 -0.15 1.77 4.70
C ILE A 239 0.69 0.66 4.05
N GLU A 240 0.32 0.22 2.84
CA GLU A 240 1.04 -0.83 2.11
C GLU A 240 2.50 -0.42 1.82
N GLN A 241 2.75 0.84 1.48
CA GLN A 241 4.11 1.37 1.25
C GLN A 241 4.97 1.37 2.51
N LEU A 242 4.39 1.76 3.66
CA LEU A 242 5.09 1.74 4.94
C LEU A 242 5.41 0.31 5.38
N GLU A 243 4.46 -0.61 5.29
CA GLU A 243 4.71 -2.03 5.60
C GLU A 243 5.83 -2.59 4.73
N LEU A 244 5.79 -2.32 3.41
CA LEU A 244 6.81 -2.79 2.48
C LEU A 244 8.21 -2.30 2.86
N ILE A 245 8.38 -1.01 3.19
CA ILE A 245 9.69 -0.45 3.51
C ILE A 245 10.21 -0.95 4.86
N VAL A 246 9.32 -1.12 5.84
CA VAL A 246 9.66 -1.69 7.15
C VAL A 246 10.11 -3.14 6.99
N SER A 247 9.33 -3.98 6.29
CA SER A 247 9.70 -5.36 6.01
C SER A 247 11.02 -5.47 5.24
N PHE A 248 11.24 -4.61 4.23
CA PHE A 248 12.51 -4.59 3.49
C PHE A 248 13.70 -4.24 4.39
N SER A 249 13.52 -3.28 5.31
CA SER A 249 14.56 -2.88 6.26
C SER A 249 14.95 -4.03 7.20
N SER A 250 13.97 -4.80 7.69
CA SER A 250 14.19 -5.96 8.55
C SER A 250 14.97 -7.06 7.83
N LEU A 251 14.70 -7.27 6.54
CA LEU A 251 15.42 -8.26 5.71
C LEU A 251 16.86 -7.86 5.39
N SER A 252 17.12 -6.55 5.31
CA SER A 252 18.43 -6.00 4.94
C SER A 252 19.33 -5.77 6.15
N ALA A 253 18.81 -5.92 7.37
CA ALA A 253 19.62 -5.87 8.58
C ALA A 253 20.59 -7.05 8.58
N PRO A 254 21.91 -6.82 8.76
CA PRO A 254 22.84 -7.94 8.85
C PRO A 254 22.47 -8.80 10.05
N ALA A 255 22.50 -10.12 9.88
CA ALA A 255 22.33 -11.11 10.95
C ALA A 255 23.56 -11.04 11.88
N VAL A 256 23.64 -9.99 12.68
CA VAL A 256 24.74 -9.75 13.62
C VAL A 256 24.20 -9.88 15.03
N GLY A 257 24.81 -10.82 15.74
CA GLY A 257 24.42 -11.27 17.06
C GLY A 257 24.51 -10.19 18.11
N ARG A 258 23.78 -10.46 19.20
CA ARG A 258 23.94 -9.94 20.56
C ARG A 258 25.14 -9.00 20.70
N GLU A 259 24.93 -7.71 20.49
CA GLU A 259 25.89 -6.70 20.91
C GLU A 259 25.90 -6.69 22.43
N SER A 260 26.99 -7.23 22.96
CA SER A 260 27.45 -7.11 24.33
C SER A 260 27.55 -5.63 24.70
N SER A 261 26.55 -5.14 25.40
CA SER A 261 26.70 -3.97 26.25
C SER A 261 27.49 -4.41 27.48
N ASP A 262 28.78 -4.11 27.47
CA ASP A 262 29.63 -4.10 28.66
C ASP A 262 28.98 -3.20 29.72
N THR A 263 28.27 -3.80 30.67
CA THR A 263 28.09 -3.24 32.00
C THR A 263 28.11 -4.40 32.99
N ARG A 264 29.26 -4.54 33.65
CA ARG A 264 29.46 -5.29 34.88
C ARG A 264 28.27 -5.06 35.82
N SER A 265 27.48 -6.09 36.12
CA SER A 265 26.78 -6.28 37.39
C SER A 265 26.12 -7.67 37.47
N GLN A 266 26.76 -8.52 38.27
CA GLN A 266 26.18 -9.50 39.19
C GLN A 266 25.28 -10.61 38.64
N SER A 267 25.83 -11.82 38.78
CA SER A 267 25.15 -13.11 38.74
C SER A 267 23.91 -13.08 39.66
N PHE A 268 22.72 -13.08 39.06
CA PHE A 268 21.50 -13.44 39.76
C PHE A 268 21.15 -14.88 39.40
N ASN A 269 21.07 -15.73 40.43
CA ASN A 269 20.57 -17.09 40.33
C ASN A 269 19.12 -17.06 39.85
N MET A 270 18.87 -17.78 38.77
CA MET A 270 17.56 -18.03 38.21
C MET A 270 16.83 -19.03 39.13
N VAL A 271 15.75 -18.57 39.75
CA VAL A 271 14.71 -19.46 40.27
C VAL A 271 13.88 -19.90 39.07
N ASP A 272 13.80 -21.20 38.84
CA ASP A 272 12.94 -21.81 37.82
C ASP A 272 11.49 -21.33 38.03
N VAL A 273 10.99 -20.58 37.05
CA VAL A 273 9.55 -20.38 36.85
C VAL A 273 9.20 -21.13 35.55
N PRO A 274 8.18 -22.00 35.53
CA PRO A 274 7.88 -22.82 34.36
C PRO A 274 7.45 -21.94 33.19
N ALA A 275 8.09 -22.14 32.05
CA ALA A 275 7.73 -21.52 30.78
C ALA A 275 6.33 -21.95 30.34
N GLU A 276 5.39 -21.01 30.25
CA GLU A 276 4.14 -21.22 29.53
C GLU A 276 4.34 -20.96 28.02
N SER A 277 4.40 -22.07 27.28
CA SER A 277 3.99 -22.25 25.89
C SER A 277 4.57 -21.32 24.81
N SER A 278 5.86 -21.50 24.50
CA SER A 278 6.38 -21.18 23.16
C SER A 278 5.86 -22.22 22.15
N LEU A 279 4.95 -21.81 21.25
CA LEU A 279 4.52 -22.66 20.13
C LEU A 279 5.69 -22.84 19.16
N THR A 280 6.28 -24.03 19.13
CA THR A 280 7.24 -24.43 18.08
C THR A 280 6.51 -24.56 16.75
N THR A 281 6.47 -23.49 15.94
CA THR A 281 5.89 -23.52 14.60
C THR A 281 6.88 -24.14 13.61
N VAL A 282 6.42 -25.18 12.91
CA VAL A 282 7.24 -25.99 11.98
C VAL A 282 6.96 -25.54 10.55
N THR A 283 7.98 -25.54 9.69
CA THR A 283 7.82 -25.30 8.25
C THR A 283 6.80 -26.25 7.65
N ILE A 284 5.70 -25.70 7.11
CA ILE A 284 4.66 -26.49 6.44
C ILE A 284 5.00 -26.56 4.96
N ARG A 285 5.25 -27.78 4.46
CA ARG A 285 5.53 -28.05 3.04
C ARG A 285 4.43 -28.89 2.42
N MET A 286 3.90 -28.41 1.30
CA MET A 286 2.93 -29.11 0.45
C MET A 286 3.35 -28.95 -1.01
N ALA A 287 2.77 -29.74 -1.93
CA ALA A 287 3.14 -29.68 -3.34
C ALA A 287 2.87 -28.27 -3.90
N GLY A 288 3.92 -27.55 -4.32
CA GLY A 288 3.80 -26.17 -4.84
C GLY A 288 3.51 -25.09 -3.79
N PHE A 289 3.59 -25.41 -2.49
CA PHE A 289 3.38 -24.46 -1.39
C PHE A 289 4.36 -24.72 -0.24
N VAL A 290 5.12 -23.71 0.16
CA VAL A 290 5.94 -23.75 1.36
C VAL A 290 5.62 -22.54 2.22
N LEU A 291 5.20 -22.78 3.46
CA LEU A 291 5.06 -21.75 4.49
C LEU A 291 6.25 -21.85 5.43
N ASN A 292 7.10 -20.83 5.41
CA ASN A 292 8.34 -20.80 6.18
C ASN A 292 8.22 -19.85 7.41
N PRO A 293 8.25 -20.38 8.65
CA PRO A 293 8.14 -19.58 9.86
C PRO A 293 9.32 -18.64 10.10
N ASP A 294 10.53 -18.99 9.65
CA ASP A 294 11.73 -18.16 9.87
C ASP A 294 11.73 -16.89 9.01
N SER A 295 11.00 -16.91 7.89
CA SER A 295 11.03 -15.84 6.89
C SER A 295 9.66 -15.18 6.65
N GLU A 296 8.61 -15.62 7.35
CA GLU A 296 7.22 -15.15 7.21
C GLU A 296 6.73 -15.12 5.75
N ARG A 297 7.18 -16.11 4.96
CA ARG A 297 6.92 -16.16 3.52
C ARG A 297 6.17 -17.41 3.12
N ILE A 298 5.38 -17.22 2.08
CA ILE A 298 4.88 -18.29 1.24
C ILE A 298 5.72 -18.35 -0.03
N GLU A 299 6.22 -19.53 -0.35
CA GLU A 299 6.78 -19.86 -1.66
C GLU A 299 5.73 -20.66 -2.45
N MET A 300 5.29 -20.12 -3.58
CA MET A 300 4.28 -20.72 -4.45
C MET A 300 4.44 -20.18 -5.88
N ASP A 301 4.24 -21.02 -6.90
CA ASP A 301 4.36 -20.64 -8.32
C ASP A 301 5.67 -19.87 -8.63
N SER A 302 6.79 -20.31 -8.06
CA SER A 302 8.11 -19.64 -8.15
C SER A 302 8.12 -18.18 -7.67
N SER A 303 7.11 -17.77 -6.91
CA SER A 303 6.93 -16.43 -6.36
C SER A 303 7.04 -16.47 -4.83
N MET A 304 7.72 -15.48 -4.26
CA MET A 304 7.78 -15.27 -2.81
C MET A 304 6.76 -14.22 -2.39
N ILE A 305 5.83 -14.60 -1.54
CA ILE A 305 4.80 -13.71 -0.99
C ILE A 305 5.15 -13.45 0.48
N SER A 306 5.47 -12.19 0.80
CA SER A 306 5.71 -11.75 2.18
C SER A 306 4.39 -11.54 2.91
N LEU A 307 4.28 -12.11 4.10
CA LEU A 307 3.13 -11.91 4.99
C LEU A 307 3.54 -10.97 6.13
N SER A 308 2.56 -10.29 6.71
CA SER A 308 2.70 -9.72 8.05
C SER A 308 2.60 -10.83 9.11
N PRO A 309 3.10 -10.62 10.33
CA PRO A 309 2.98 -11.58 11.42
C PRO A 309 1.55 -12.11 11.65
N THR A 310 0.53 -11.24 11.65
CA THR A 310 -0.88 -11.69 11.81
C THR A 310 -1.35 -12.56 10.66
N GLU A 311 -1.00 -12.19 9.42
CA GLU A 311 -1.35 -12.96 8.23
C GLU A 311 -0.60 -14.30 8.20
N PHE A 312 0.65 -14.32 8.67
CA PHE A 312 1.42 -15.54 8.85
C PHE A 312 0.77 -16.44 9.88
N LEU A 313 0.41 -15.92 11.06
CA LEU A 313 -0.28 -16.69 12.12
C LEU A 313 -1.62 -17.24 11.63
N LEU A 314 -2.42 -16.44 10.92
CA LEU A 314 -3.67 -16.90 10.30
C LEU A 314 -3.42 -18.00 9.28
N MET A 315 -2.46 -17.81 8.39
CA MET A 315 -2.12 -18.80 7.38
C MET A 315 -1.61 -20.09 8.02
N HIS A 316 -0.75 -19.99 9.03
CA HIS A 316 -0.21 -21.11 9.77
C HIS A 316 -1.32 -21.85 10.52
N ALA A 317 -2.21 -21.14 11.21
CA ALA A 317 -3.34 -21.72 11.93
C ALA A 317 -4.28 -22.48 10.98
N LEU A 318 -4.57 -21.93 9.80
CA LEU A 318 -5.40 -22.58 8.78
C LEU A 318 -4.67 -23.76 8.10
N ALA A 319 -3.40 -23.58 7.72
CA ALA A 319 -2.60 -24.60 7.03
C ALA A 319 -2.19 -25.76 7.95
N SER A 320 -2.17 -25.55 9.27
CA SER A 320 -1.99 -26.61 10.27
C SER A 320 -3.22 -27.51 10.40
N SER A 321 -4.37 -27.10 9.85
CA SER A 321 -5.63 -27.86 9.83
C SER A 321 -6.23 -27.86 8.42
N PRO A 322 -5.53 -28.46 7.43
CA PRO A 322 -5.96 -28.41 6.04
C PRO A 322 -7.32 -29.09 5.88
N GLU A 323 -8.15 -28.55 4.99
CA GLU A 323 -9.51 -29.03 4.68
C GLU A 323 -10.47 -29.03 5.88
N GLN A 324 -10.12 -28.37 6.98
CA GLN A 324 -11.01 -28.17 8.12
C GLN A 324 -11.35 -26.68 8.30
N PRO A 325 -12.64 -26.33 8.48
CA PRO A 325 -13.01 -24.97 8.81
C PRO A 325 -12.60 -24.62 10.23
N VAL A 326 -11.87 -23.52 10.39
CA VAL A 326 -11.52 -22.91 11.68
C VAL A 326 -12.43 -21.70 11.89
N SER A 327 -13.05 -21.63 13.07
CA SER A 327 -14.02 -20.58 13.38
C SER A 327 -13.33 -19.21 13.55
N PRO A 328 -14.02 -18.08 13.28
CA PRO A 328 -13.45 -16.76 13.52
C PRO A 328 -13.03 -16.55 14.99
N VAL A 329 -13.80 -17.10 15.94
CA VAL A 329 -13.48 -17.04 17.38
C VAL A 329 -12.19 -17.79 17.68
N GLU A 330 -11.99 -18.95 17.08
CA GLU A 330 -10.78 -19.75 17.26
C GLU A 330 -9.57 -19.12 16.57
N LEU A 331 -9.74 -18.57 15.37
CA LEU A 331 -8.69 -17.80 14.70
C LEU A 331 -8.31 -16.57 15.53
N MET A 332 -9.29 -15.90 16.13
CA MET A 332 -9.05 -14.79 17.05
C MET A 332 -8.16 -15.22 18.22
N GLN A 333 -8.51 -16.33 18.89
CA GLN A 333 -7.74 -16.84 20.04
C GLN A 333 -6.33 -17.31 19.68
N ARG A 334 -6.14 -17.85 18.46
CA ARG A 334 -4.86 -18.41 18.01
C ARG A 334 -3.90 -17.35 17.46
N CYS A 335 -4.42 -16.29 16.83
CA CYS A 335 -3.59 -15.33 16.09
C CYS A 335 -3.48 -13.97 16.80
N TRP A 336 -4.29 -13.71 17.83
CA TRP A 336 -4.24 -12.50 18.63
C TRP A 336 -4.00 -12.86 20.12
N SER A 337 -3.16 -12.09 20.81
CA SER A 337 -2.89 -12.30 22.23
C SER A 337 -4.12 -12.03 23.10
N LYS A 338 -4.27 -12.73 24.23
CA LYS A 338 -5.43 -12.60 25.14
C LYS A 338 -5.66 -11.18 25.66
N ASP A 339 -4.62 -10.36 25.78
CA ASP A 339 -4.72 -8.99 26.28
C ASP A 339 -5.01 -7.97 25.17
N SER A 340 -5.30 -8.43 23.94
CA SER A 340 -5.53 -7.54 22.79
C SER A 340 -7.04 -7.29 22.69
N GLN A 341 -7.43 -6.05 22.39
CA GLN A 341 -8.81 -5.70 22.05
C GLN A 341 -8.91 -5.43 20.54
N PRO A 342 -8.84 -6.48 19.69
CA PRO A 342 -9.03 -6.32 18.26
C PRO A 342 -10.48 -5.90 17.96
N ALA A 343 -10.66 -5.11 16.90
CA ALA A 343 -11.99 -4.77 16.39
C ALA A 343 -12.79 -6.04 16.06
N GLU A 344 -14.12 -5.97 16.17
CA GLU A 344 -15.02 -7.12 15.96
C GLU A 344 -14.82 -7.80 14.59
N ASN A 345 -14.35 -7.06 13.58
CA ASN A 345 -14.09 -7.52 12.22
C ASN A 345 -12.60 -7.78 11.91
N ALA A 346 -11.71 -7.81 12.90
CA ALA A 346 -10.26 -7.92 12.66
C ALA A 346 -9.88 -9.20 11.90
N VAL A 347 -10.55 -10.33 12.19
CA VAL A 347 -10.35 -11.60 11.46
C VAL A 347 -10.74 -11.44 9.99
N ASP A 348 -11.89 -10.84 9.71
CA ASP A 348 -12.40 -10.67 8.34
C ASP A 348 -11.47 -9.77 7.51
N VAL A 349 -11.01 -8.67 8.12
CA VAL A 349 -10.06 -7.73 7.49
C VAL A 349 -8.72 -8.40 7.22
N ALA A 350 -8.20 -9.17 8.18
CA ALA A 350 -6.93 -9.87 8.01
C ALA A 350 -7.03 -11.00 6.96
N ILE A 351 -8.13 -11.76 6.93
CA ILE A 351 -8.39 -12.75 5.86
C ILE A 351 -8.53 -12.08 4.49
N PHE A 352 -9.17 -10.92 4.42
CA PHE A 352 -9.28 -10.15 3.18
C PHE A 352 -7.90 -9.72 2.66
N ARG A 353 -7.03 -9.18 3.52
CA ARG A 353 -5.65 -8.80 3.17
C ARG A 353 -4.82 -10.02 2.74
N LEU A 354 -4.89 -11.10 3.50
CA LEU A 354 -4.22 -12.37 3.19
C LEU A 354 -4.64 -12.88 1.81
N ARG A 355 -5.96 -12.96 1.52
CA ARG A 355 -6.48 -13.35 0.20
C ARG A 355 -5.98 -12.43 -0.91
N LYS A 356 -5.97 -11.12 -0.70
CA LYS A 356 -5.46 -10.16 -1.70
C LYS A 356 -3.99 -10.43 -2.04
N LYS A 357 -3.17 -10.81 -1.06
CA LYS A 357 -1.76 -11.18 -1.26
C LYS A 357 -1.63 -12.52 -1.99
N LEU A 358 -2.40 -13.53 -1.59
CA LEU A 358 -2.40 -14.87 -2.21
C LEU A 358 -2.91 -14.84 -3.66
N ASN A 359 -3.96 -14.09 -3.95
CA ASN A 359 -4.59 -14.02 -5.27
C ASN A 359 -3.70 -13.39 -6.36
N LYS A 360 -2.49 -12.92 -6.02
CA LYS A 360 -1.46 -12.49 -6.98
C LYS A 360 -0.88 -13.65 -7.78
N THR A 361 -0.98 -14.87 -7.27
CA THR A 361 -0.60 -16.10 -7.98
C THR A 361 -1.84 -16.91 -8.37
N GLU A 362 -1.75 -17.68 -9.46
CA GLU A 362 -2.88 -18.49 -9.93
C GLU A 362 -3.24 -19.59 -8.92
N SER A 363 -2.23 -20.26 -8.33
CA SER A 363 -2.44 -21.26 -7.29
C SER A 363 -2.98 -20.68 -5.98
N GLY A 364 -2.81 -19.37 -5.75
CA GLY A 364 -3.26 -18.69 -4.52
C GLY A 364 -4.76 -18.40 -4.45
N LYS A 365 -5.45 -18.33 -5.61
CA LYS A 365 -6.87 -17.90 -5.71
C LYS A 365 -7.87 -18.79 -4.95
N SER A 366 -7.50 -20.04 -4.68
CA SER A 366 -8.41 -21.04 -4.08
C SER A 366 -7.96 -21.53 -2.70
N LEU A 367 -6.86 -21.01 -2.15
CA LEU A 367 -6.25 -21.54 -0.93
C LEU A 367 -7.08 -21.30 0.34
N ILE A 368 -7.88 -20.23 0.38
CA ILE A 368 -8.69 -19.91 1.58
C ILE A 368 -10.15 -19.81 1.17
N LYS A 369 -10.96 -20.81 1.57
CA LYS A 369 -12.41 -20.81 1.35
C LYS A 369 -13.16 -20.33 2.59
N THR A 370 -14.28 -19.65 2.36
CA THR A 370 -15.23 -19.33 3.42
C THR A 370 -16.28 -20.44 3.48
N VAL A 371 -16.39 -21.08 4.63
CA VAL A 371 -17.42 -22.07 4.92
C VAL A 371 -18.51 -21.37 5.71
N ARG A 372 -19.65 -21.10 5.05
CA ARG A 372 -20.77 -20.33 5.64
C ARG A 372 -21.19 -20.95 6.98
N GLY A 373 -21.25 -20.14 8.03
CA GLY A 373 -21.62 -20.55 9.38
C GLY A 373 -20.49 -21.17 10.20
N ASN A 374 -19.37 -21.57 9.58
CA ASN A 374 -18.31 -22.34 10.26
C ASN A 374 -16.95 -21.62 10.28
N GLY A 375 -16.70 -20.67 9.37
CA GLY A 375 -15.48 -19.86 9.36
C GLY A 375 -14.66 -20.01 8.07
N TYR A 376 -13.35 -20.16 8.22
CA TYR A 376 -12.40 -20.17 7.11
C TYR A 376 -11.65 -21.50 7.04
N MET A 377 -11.38 -21.95 5.83
CA MET A 377 -10.75 -23.25 5.59
C MET A 377 -9.59 -23.08 4.62
N PHE A 378 -8.44 -23.65 4.96
CA PHE A 378 -7.34 -23.80 4.02
C PHE A 378 -7.59 -25.00 3.09
N VAL A 379 -7.45 -24.78 1.79
CA VAL A 379 -7.51 -25.81 0.76
C VAL A 379 -6.12 -25.92 0.15
N PRO A 380 -5.43 -27.06 0.32
CA PRO A 380 -4.13 -27.28 -0.30
C PRO A 380 -4.20 -27.10 -1.82
N PRO A 381 -3.14 -26.58 -2.46
CA PRO A 381 -3.08 -26.48 -3.92
C PRO A 381 -3.19 -27.87 -4.55
N ALA A 382 -4.02 -27.99 -5.60
CA ALA A 382 -4.21 -29.26 -6.30
C ALA A 382 -2.97 -29.64 -7.11
N ILE A 383 -2.57 -30.91 -7.05
CA ILE A 383 -1.47 -31.47 -7.84
C ILE A 383 -1.84 -31.38 -9.32
N ILE A 384 -1.19 -30.50 -10.10
CA ILE A 384 -1.23 -30.58 -11.56
C ILE A 384 -0.31 -31.73 -11.96
N SER A 385 -0.85 -32.94 -12.04
CA SER A 385 -0.15 -34.09 -12.61
C SER A 385 -0.08 -33.93 -14.13
N SER A 386 0.95 -33.23 -14.63
CA SER A 386 1.32 -33.29 -16.04
C SER A 386 2.05 -34.61 -16.31
N ALA A 387 1.29 -35.70 -16.46
CA ALA A 387 1.80 -36.90 -17.11
C ALA A 387 1.64 -36.73 -18.64
N PRO A 388 2.66 -36.99 -19.47
CA PRO A 388 2.47 -37.00 -20.90
C PRO A 388 1.59 -38.20 -21.27
N VAL A 389 0.50 -37.94 -21.98
CA VAL A 389 -0.22 -38.97 -22.73
C VAL A 389 0.74 -39.46 -23.81
N VAL A 390 1.37 -40.60 -23.56
CA VAL A 390 1.98 -41.39 -24.63
C VAL A 390 0.81 -41.92 -25.45
N ALA A 391 0.64 -41.37 -26.65
CA ALA A 391 -0.23 -41.96 -27.64
C ALA A 391 0.47 -43.22 -28.18
N ASP A 392 -0.15 -44.37 -27.97
CA ASP A 392 0.06 -45.57 -28.80
C ASP A 392 -0.82 -45.48 -30.06
#